data_AF-A0A258VUB1-F1
#
_entry.id   AF-A0A258VUB1-F1
#
_cell.length_a   1.000
_cell.length_b   1.000
_cell.length_c   1.000
_cell.angle_alpha   90.00
_cell.angle_beta   90.00
_cell.angle_gamma   90.00
#
_symmetry.space_group_name_H-M   'P 1'
#
loop_
_entity.id
_entity.type
_entity.pdbx_description
1 polymer ?
#
loop_
_entity_poly.entity_id
_entity_poly.type
_entity_poly.pdbx_seq_one_letter_code
_entity_poly.pdbx_strand_id
1 'polypeptide(L)'
;MEILAPDGTHPKNYFLKNNGLDRILYDLNFSVLQKYRCFANCKNCYTKDFWISSTQIKKFAPSRIAEQTAAHWFEVFGYFEMVSIIDDLKFIKDEFPHLWQFYVVNQNRFYLSSLNDNAVIRHFDLLTEEFFPLGIHEICLSEEFLVRQSVSNIMDKIDKIHKRVPVRKIVFYRHLSPNGENEKQLHSWCSVRQVSFEVNDSVLESLSQSFASRSQSLFLMYDLFYIALKAATTEAGTSYSRLYDFEPRTFLADTLSTRKNNLPSAGGEKVNPYYAYLYQHLKVHKDYNFIPVPVLPPFTKYYKALVSKGLAVETKYGLLVKANEDLGEIKPLIEFKDKE
;
A
#
# COMPACT_ATOMS: atom_id res chain seq x y z
N MET A 1 -2.99 -34.49 -1.95
CA MET A 1 -2.01 -33.55 -1.35
C MET A 1 -2.80 -32.38 -0.81
N GLU A 2 -2.69 -32.10 0.48
CA GLU A 2 -3.33 -30.94 1.09
C GLU A 2 -2.65 -29.66 0.59
N ILE A 3 -3.43 -28.70 0.11
CA ILE A 3 -2.88 -27.41 -0.32
C ILE A 3 -2.82 -26.53 0.92
N LEU A 4 -1.60 -26.19 1.35
CA LEU A 4 -1.37 -25.29 2.46
C LEU A 4 -0.95 -23.90 1.96
N ALA A 5 -1.26 -22.88 2.76
CA ALA A 5 -0.76 -21.53 2.58
C ALA A 5 0.73 -21.41 2.98
N PRO A 6 1.40 -20.28 2.71
CA PRO A 6 2.82 -20.08 3.05
C PRO A 6 3.17 -20.28 4.53
N ASP A 7 2.22 -20.02 5.45
CA ASP A 7 2.40 -20.22 6.89
C ASP A 7 1.96 -21.62 7.37
N GLY A 8 1.65 -22.54 6.46
CA GLY A 8 1.15 -23.88 6.77
C GLY A 8 -0.33 -23.96 7.15
N THR A 9 -1.07 -22.84 7.17
CA THR A 9 -2.51 -22.85 7.47
C THR A 9 -3.37 -23.16 6.25
N HIS A 10 -4.66 -23.43 6.48
CA HIS A 10 -5.64 -23.60 5.40
C HIS A 10 -5.73 -22.32 4.53
N PRO A 11 -5.71 -22.42 3.19
CA PRO A 11 -5.70 -21.26 2.29
C PRO A 11 -6.80 -20.22 2.53
N LYS A 12 -8.02 -20.66 2.88
CA LYS A 12 -9.13 -19.77 3.26
C LYS A 12 -8.78 -18.89 4.47
N ASN A 13 -8.21 -19.47 5.51
CA ASN A 13 -7.87 -18.75 6.74
C ASN A 13 -6.71 -17.79 6.50
N TYR A 14 -5.69 -18.24 5.75
CA TYR A 14 -4.61 -17.37 5.33
C TYR A 14 -5.11 -16.21 4.48
N PHE A 15 -6.06 -16.46 3.56
CA PHE A 15 -6.65 -15.38 2.76
C PHE A 15 -7.33 -14.35 3.64
N LEU A 16 -8.27 -14.76 4.50
CA LEU A 16 -9.02 -13.84 5.36
C LEU A 16 -8.08 -13.00 6.26
N LYS A 17 -7.00 -13.60 6.77
CA LYS A 17 -6.06 -12.95 7.69
C LYS A 17 -5.02 -12.07 7.00
N ASN A 18 -4.48 -12.51 5.86
CA ASN A 18 -3.28 -11.91 5.27
C ASN A 18 -3.52 -11.28 3.89
N ASN A 19 -4.51 -11.76 3.13
CA ASN A 19 -4.73 -11.34 1.74
C ASN A 19 -6.14 -10.77 1.48
N GLY A 20 -6.98 -10.70 2.50
CA GLY A 20 -8.34 -10.17 2.45
C GLY A 20 -8.35 -8.65 2.44
N LEU A 21 -9.54 -8.07 2.60
CA LEU A 21 -9.75 -6.62 2.52
C LEU A 21 -9.00 -5.84 3.61
N ASP A 22 -8.83 -6.41 4.81
CA ASP A 22 -8.18 -5.71 5.94
C ASP A 22 -6.83 -5.09 5.55
N ARG A 23 -5.98 -5.84 4.84
CA ARG A 23 -4.67 -5.34 4.39
C ARG A 23 -4.77 -4.31 3.27
N ILE A 24 -5.76 -4.45 2.39
CA ILE A 24 -5.93 -3.57 1.23
C ILE A 24 -6.49 -2.21 1.65
N LEU A 25 -7.38 -2.22 2.65
CA LEU A 25 -8.11 -1.04 3.09
C LEU A 25 -7.44 -0.30 4.25
N TYR A 26 -6.35 -0.86 4.80
CA TYR A 26 -5.58 -0.20 5.83
C TYR A 26 -4.83 1.03 5.28
N ASP A 27 -4.10 0.87 4.17
CA ASP A 27 -3.27 1.94 3.59
C ASP A 27 -3.59 2.19 2.12
N LEU A 28 -4.05 3.41 1.83
CA LEU A 28 -4.21 3.91 0.47
C LEU A 28 -2.95 4.65 0.03
N ASN A 29 -2.22 4.09 -0.93
CA ASN A 29 -1.04 4.72 -1.49
C ASN A 29 -1.47 5.77 -2.52
N PHE A 30 -1.19 7.04 -2.25
CA PHE A 30 -1.67 8.17 -3.02
C PHE A 30 -0.55 8.87 -3.80
N SER A 31 -0.87 9.23 -5.04
CA SER A 31 -0.06 10.11 -5.89
C SER A 31 -0.94 11.20 -6.48
N VAL A 32 -0.41 12.43 -6.55
CA VAL A 32 -1.07 13.53 -7.28
C VAL A 32 -0.90 13.41 -8.80
N LEU A 33 -0.09 12.46 -9.26
CA LEU A 33 0.12 12.15 -10.67
C LEU A 33 -0.75 10.97 -11.09
N GLN A 34 -1.13 10.90 -12.37
CA GLN A 34 -1.88 9.75 -12.91
C GLN A 34 -1.01 8.50 -13.12
N LYS A 35 0.32 8.67 -13.12
CA LYS A 35 1.30 7.60 -13.26
C LYS A 35 2.43 7.80 -12.28
N TYR A 36 3.03 6.70 -11.84
CA TYR A 36 4.08 6.72 -10.85
C TYR A 36 5.47 6.62 -11.48
N ARG A 37 6.38 7.45 -10.97
CA ARG A 37 7.82 7.34 -11.20
C ARG A 37 8.57 7.86 -9.99
N CYS A 38 9.58 7.11 -9.55
CA CYS A 38 10.50 7.54 -8.51
C CYS A 38 11.85 7.91 -9.14
N PHE A 39 12.50 8.97 -8.65
CA PHE A 39 13.80 9.44 -9.14
C PHE A 39 14.93 9.23 -8.12
N ALA A 40 14.67 8.49 -7.04
CA ALA A 40 15.69 8.11 -6.06
C ALA A 40 16.78 7.17 -6.63
N ASN A 41 16.57 6.60 -7.83
CA ASN A 41 17.55 5.75 -8.53
C ASN A 41 18.12 4.62 -7.66
N CYS A 42 17.25 3.96 -6.89
CA CYS A 42 17.64 2.88 -6.01
C CYS A 42 18.05 1.66 -6.82
N LYS A 43 19.21 1.08 -6.46
CA LYS A 43 19.78 -0.10 -7.15
C LYS A 43 18.79 -1.27 -7.22
N ASN A 44 18.03 -1.47 -6.14
CA ASN A 44 17.13 -2.61 -5.95
C ASN A 44 15.65 -2.29 -6.27
N CYS A 45 15.36 -1.33 -7.14
CA CYS A 45 13.98 -1.03 -7.51
C CYS A 45 13.45 -1.98 -8.60
N TYR A 46 12.50 -2.85 -8.23
CA TYR A 46 11.90 -3.82 -9.15
C TYR A 46 11.00 -3.22 -10.24
N THR A 47 10.51 -1.99 -10.05
CA THR A 47 9.69 -1.32 -11.06
C THR A 47 10.50 -0.46 -12.02
N LYS A 48 11.84 -0.35 -11.83
CA LYS A 48 12.67 0.60 -12.59
C LYS A 48 12.55 0.39 -14.10
N ASP A 49 12.49 -0.86 -14.53
CA ASP A 49 12.47 -1.25 -15.96
C ASP A 49 11.09 -1.01 -16.60
N PHE A 50 10.08 -0.68 -15.78
CA PHE A 50 8.70 -0.41 -16.21
C PHE A 50 8.34 1.08 -16.12
N TRP A 51 9.26 1.96 -15.72
CA TRP A 51 8.98 3.38 -15.57
C TRP A 51 8.85 4.08 -16.92
N ILE A 52 7.74 4.78 -17.13
CA ILE A 52 7.63 5.79 -18.19
C ILE A 52 8.74 6.83 -18.08
N SER A 53 9.24 7.37 -19.20
CA SER A 53 10.36 8.33 -19.17
C SER A 53 10.05 9.62 -18.39
N SER A 54 11.10 10.35 -18.00
CA SER A 54 10.98 11.67 -17.36
C SER A 54 10.29 12.73 -18.23
N THR A 55 10.31 12.57 -19.55
CA THR A 55 9.56 13.45 -20.46
C THR A 55 8.09 13.02 -20.53
N GLN A 56 7.80 11.72 -20.49
CA GLN A 56 6.43 11.20 -20.51
C GLN A 56 5.66 11.50 -19.23
N ILE A 57 6.29 11.41 -18.05
CA ILE A 57 5.61 11.65 -16.76
C ILE A 57 4.94 13.04 -16.70
N LYS A 58 5.49 14.04 -17.39
CA LYS A 58 4.91 15.39 -17.50
C LYS A 58 3.53 15.40 -18.13
N LYS A 59 3.21 14.45 -19.01
CA LYS A 59 1.88 14.31 -19.63
C LYS A 59 0.81 13.80 -18.65
N PHE A 60 1.25 13.17 -17.56
CA PHE A 60 0.39 12.58 -16.53
C PHE A 60 0.29 13.45 -15.27
N ALA A 61 0.90 14.64 -15.31
CA ALA A 61 0.79 15.63 -14.26
C ALA A 61 -0.38 16.58 -14.58
N PRO A 62 -1.38 16.70 -13.70
CA PRO A 62 -2.46 17.67 -13.90
C PRO A 62 -1.90 19.09 -13.84
N SER A 63 -2.40 19.97 -14.70
CA SER A 63 -2.00 21.40 -14.71
C SER A 63 -2.47 22.17 -13.48
N ARG A 64 -3.51 21.66 -12.81
CA ARG A 64 -4.03 22.13 -11.52
C ARG A 64 -4.85 21.03 -10.85
N ILE A 65 -4.97 21.10 -9.52
CA ILE A 65 -5.91 20.26 -8.78
C ILE A 65 -7.20 21.05 -8.62
N ALA A 66 -8.29 20.59 -9.21
CA ALA A 66 -9.60 21.20 -9.00
C ALA A 66 -10.07 20.94 -7.56
N GLU A 67 -10.75 21.92 -6.97
CA GLU A 67 -11.27 21.82 -5.59
C GLU A 67 -12.21 20.62 -5.42
N GLN A 68 -13.07 20.37 -6.41
CA GLN A 68 -13.94 19.20 -6.43
C GLN A 68 -13.16 17.88 -6.43
N THR A 69 -12.06 17.77 -7.19
CA THR A 69 -11.19 16.59 -7.17
C THR A 69 -10.62 16.36 -5.78
N ALA A 70 -10.10 17.41 -5.14
CA ALA A 70 -9.55 17.32 -3.79
C ALA A 70 -10.62 16.94 -2.75
N ALA A 71 -11.83 17.49 -2.87
CA ALA A 71 -12.95 17.12 -2.02
C ALA A 71 -13.30 15.62 -2.14
N HIS A 72 -13.35 15.09 -3.37
CA HIS A 72 -13.58 13.66 -3.60
C HIS A 72 -12.44 12.80 -3.04
N TRP A 73 -11.18 13.22 -3.18
CA TRP A 73 -10.07 12.54 -2.52
C TRP A 73 -10.28 12.45 -1.01
N PHE A 74 -10.57 13.56 -0.36
CA PHE A 74 -10.75 13.59 1.08
C PHE A 74 -11.95 12.78 1.55
N GLU A 75 -13.02 12.70 0.75
CA GLU A 75 -14.12 11.78 1.01
C GLU A 75 -13.66 10.32 0.98
N VAL A 76 -12.96 9.90 -0.08
CA VAL A 76 -12.43 8.55 -0.23
C VAL A 76 -11.45 8.22 0.89
N PHE A 77 -10.56 9.15 1.24
CA PHE A 77 -9.59 9.01 2.34
C PHE A 77 -10.27 8.74 3.69
N GLY A 78 -11.53 9.16 3.85
CA GLY A 78 -12.36 8.87 5.02
C GLY A 78 -12.57 7.38 5.28
N TYR A 79 -12.39 6.51 4.28
CA TYR A 79 -12.58 5.07 4.41
C TYR A 79 -11.29 4.30 4.78
N PHE A 80 -10.11 4.90 4.66
CA PHE A 80 -8.82 4.23 4.87
C PHE A 80 -8.16 4.67 6.16
N GLU A 81 -7.59 3.72 6.92
CA GLU A 81 -6.89 4.02 8.18
C GLU A 81 -5.74 5.01 7.94
N MET A 82 -5.01 4.79 6.84
CA MET A 82 -3.87 5.57 6.42
C MET A 82 -3.99 5.97 4.95
N VAL A 83 -3.48 7.16 4.64
CA VAL A 83 -3.22 7.60 3.27
C VAL A 83 -1.74 7.96 3.18
N SER A 84 -1.01 7.19 2.38
CA SER A 84 0.44 7.30 2.28
C SER A 84 0.86 7.87 0.94
N ILE A 85 1.64 8.95 0.96
CA ILE A 85 2.27 9.50 -0.24
C ILE A 85 3.36 8.53 -0.69
N ILE A 86 3.34 8.25 -1.99
CA ILE A 86 4.39 7.49 -2.66
C ILE A 86 5.24 8.36 -3.59
N ASP A 87 4.79 9.57 -3.91
CA ASP A 87 5.48 10.45 -4.85
C ASP A 87 6.91 10.80 -4.42
N ASP A 88 7.77 10.97 -5.42
CA ASP A 88 9.08 11.61 -5.22
C ASP A 88 8.86 13.12 -4.99
N LEU A 89 8.68 13.51 -3.74
CA LEU A 89 8.32 14.88 -3.36
C LEU A 89 9.36 15.91 -3.81
N LYS A 90 10.64 15.54 -3.88
CA LYS A 90 11.67 16.43 -4.43
C LYS A 90 11.43 16.70 -5.92
N PHE A 91 11.10 15.68 -6.69
CA PHE A 91 10.75 15.84 -8.10
C PHE A 91 9.45 16.65 -8.27
N ILE A 92 8.42 16.39 -7.45
CA ILE A 92 7.17 17.17 -7.49
C ILE A 92 7.45 18.65 -7.20
N LYS A 93 8.28 18.96 -6.19
CA LYS A 93 8.67 20.34 -5.86
C LYS A 93 9.38 21.03 -7.02
N ASP A 94 10.35 20.35 -7.63
CA ASP A 94 11.19 20.95 -8.67
C ASP A 94 10.41 21.16 -9.99
N GLU A 95 9.58 20.19 -10.38
CA GLU A 95 8.95 20.17 -11.71
C GLU A 95 7.49 20.61 -11.72
N PHE A 96 6.76 20.46 -10.61
CA PHE A 96 5.35 20.79 -10.49
C PHE A 96 5.03 21.56 -9.19
N PRO A 97 5.52 22.81 -9.03
CA PRO A 97 5.37 23.57 -7.78
C PRO A 97 3.92 23.73 -7.30
N HIS A 98 2.96 23.78 -8.22
CA HIS A 98 1.53 23.85 -7.89
C HIS A 98 0.99 22.57 -7.25
N LEU A 99 1.52 21.40 -7.64
CA LEU A 99 1.17 20.11 -7.02
C LEU A 99 1.90 19.93 -5.69
N TRP A 100 3.13 20.43 -5.58
CA TRP A 100 3.84 20.50 -4.31
C TRP A 100 3.08 21.32 -3.27
N GLN A 101 2.55 22.47 -3.66
CA GLN A 101 1.77 23.32 -2.77
C GLN A 101 0.54 22.59 -2.19
N PHE A 102 -0.11 21.72 -2.97
CA PHE A 102 -1.19 20.89 -2.48
C PHE A 102 -0.74 19.98 -1.33
N TYR A 103 0.43 19.35 -1.44
CA TYR A 103 0.98 18.54 -0.36
C TYR A 103 1.29 19.37 0.88
N VAL A 104 1.95 20.51 0.74
CA VAL A 104 2.29 21.39 1.89
C VAL A 104 1.03 21.84 2.64
N VAL A 105 -0.01 22.26 1.92
CA VAL A 105 -1.29 22.70 2.52
C VAL A 105 -2.01 21.55 3.25
N ASN A 106 -1.83 20.32 2.79
CA ASN A 106 -2.57 19.15 3.29
C ASN A 106 -1.69 18.13 4.01
N GLN A 107 -0.46 18.50 4.38
CA GLN A 107 0.56 17.57 4.90
C GLN A 107 0.10 16.78 6.13
N ASN A 108 -0.71 17.40 6.99
CA ASN A 108 -1.29 16.79 8.19
C ASN A 108 -2.35 15.71 7.90
N ARG A 109 -2.60 15.37 6.64
CA ARG A 109 -3.50 14.27 6.23
C ARG A 109 -2.75 13.02 5.80
N PHE A 110 -1.45 13.12 5.59
CA PHE A 110 -0.67 12.11 4.91
C PHE A 110 0.40 11.49 5.78
N TYR A 111 0.71 10.23 5.50
CA TYR A 111 1.97 9.60 5.87
C TYR A 111 2.88 9.53 4.65
N LEU A 112 4.19 9.34 4.86
CA LEU A 112 5.05 8.82 3.80
C LEU A 112 5.07 7.30 3.87
N SER A 113 4.80 6.65 2.73
CA SER A 113 4.67 5.18 2.64
C SER A 113 5.98 4.48 3.05
N SER A 114 7.04 4.71 2.28
CA SER A 114 8.35 4.10 2.55
C SER A 114 9.45 5.00 1.99
N LEU A 115 10.48 5.25 2.80
CA LEU A 115 11.73 5.83 2.31
C LEU A 115 12.78 4.73 2.21
N ASN A 116 13.32 4.49 1.03
CA ASN A 116 14.47 3.60 0.86
C ASN A 116 15.78 4.39 0.93
N ASP A 117 16.91 3.68 1.00
CA ASP A 117 18.30 4.17 0.88
C ASP A 117 18.45 5.63 0.37
N ASN A 118 18.39 5.82 -0.95
CA ASN A 118 18.59 7.14 -1.56
C ASN A 118 17.42 8.10 -1.34
N ALA A 119 16.20 7.61 -1.12
CA ALA A 119 15.06 8.46 -0.81
C ALA A 119 15.24 9.18 0.54
N VAL A 120 15.92 8.58 1.52
CA VAL A 120 16.26 9.24 2.80
C VAL A 120 17.14 10.47 2.54
N ILE A 121 18.18 10.33 1.71
CA ILE A 121 19.07 11.45 1.39
C ILE A 121 18.33 12.52 0.58
N ARG A 122 17.60 12.09 -0.45
CA ARG A 122 16.90 12.97 -1.38
C ARG A 122 15.83 13.84 -0.73
N HIS A 123 15.15 13.31 0.29
CA HIS A 123 14.09 14.02 1.00
C HIS A 123 14.54 14.65 2.32
N PHE A 124 15.83 14.57 2.67
CA PHE A 124 16.33 15.01 3.97
C PHE A 124 16.00 16.48 4.26
N ASP A 125 16.34 17.39 3.36
CA ASP A 125 16.09 18.83 3.56
C ASP A 125 14.58 19.12 3.62
N LEU A 126 13.80 18.50 2.71
CA LEU A 126 12.35 18.64 2.71
C LEU A 126 11.72 18.24 4.05
N LEU A 127 12.12 17.11 4.61
CA LEU A 127 11.53 16.55 5.85
C LEU A 127 12.04 17.22 7.12
N THR A 128 13.10 18.01 7.02
CA THR A 128 13.65 18.74 8.17
C THR A 128 13.26 20.22 8.16
N GLU A 129 12.89 20.77 7.01
CA GLU A 129 12.69 22.22 6.85
C GLU A 129 11.32 22.61 6.30
N GLU A 130 10.68 21.79 5.45
CA GLU A 130 9.56 22.27 4.61
C GLU A 130 8.28 21.45 4.70
N PHE A 131 8.38 20.14 4.96
CA PHE A 131 7.27 19.20 4.86
C PHE A 131 7.21 18.25 6.05
N PHE A 132 6.11 18.33 6.78
CA PHE A 132 5.86 17.70 8.06
C PHE A 132 4.58 16.86 7.99
N PRO A 133 4.63 15.68 7.34
CA PRO A 133 3.50 14.76 7.29
C PRO A 133 3.23 14.18 8.70
N LEU A 134 2.12 13.47 8.87
CA LEU A 134 1.77 12.80 10.13
C LEU A 134 2.85 11.81 10.61
N GLY A 135 3.62 11.26 9.68
CA GLY A 135 4.75 10.40 9.99
C GLY A 135 5.31 9.71 8.75
N ILE A 136 6.34 8.91 8.96
CA ILE A 136 6.91 7.98 7.99
C ILE A 136 6.57 6.58 8.47
N HIS A 137 5.85 5.83 7.63
CA HIS A 137 5.44 4.47 8.00
C HIS A 137 6.65 3.55 8.11
N GLU A 138 7.58 3.60 7.16
CA GLU A 138 8.84 2.88 7.30
C GLU A 138 10.02 3.51 6.55
N ILE A 139 11.23 3.24 7.04
CA ILE A 139 12.48 3.46 6.32
C ILE A 139 13.15 2.12 6.06
N CYS A 140 13.43 1.84 4.79
CA CYS A 140 14.06 0.61 4.30
C CYS A 140 15.53 0.87 3.98
N LEU A 141 16.44 0.25 4.73
CA LEU A 141 17.89 0.43 4.58
C LEU A 141 18.56 -0.87 4.17
N SER A 142 19.39 -0.84 3.13
CA SER A 142 20.26 -1.96 2.77
C SER A 142 21.62 -1.85 3.43
N GLU A 143 22.21 -2.99 3.78
CA GLU A 143 23.57 -3.01 4.31
C GLU A 143 24.59 -2.38 3.35
N GLU A 144 24.48 -2.65 2.04
CA GLU A 144 25.34 -2.07 1.00
C GLU A 144 25.30 -0.53 1.02
N PHE A 145 24.13 0.06 1.29
CA PHE A 145 23.98 1.49 1.41
C PHE A 145 24.66 2.05 2.66
N LEU A 146 24.47 1.41 3.82
CA LEU A 146 25.06 1.85 5.08
C LEU A 146 26.58 1.75 5.10
N VAL A 147 27.16 0.73 4.44
CA VAL A 147 28.61 0.62 4.26
C VAL A 147 29.14 1.81 3.43
N ARG A 148 28.41 2.22 2.38
CA ARG A 148 28.85 3.32 1.51
C ARG A 148 28.68 4.71 2.13
N GLN A 149 27.61 4.94 2.89
CA GLN A 149 27.28 6.26 3.43
C GLN A 149 27.74 6.49 4.88
N SER A 150 28.29 5.46 5.54
CA SER A 150 28.47 5.36 6.99
C SER A 150 27.14 5.31 7.74
N VAL A 151 26.95 4.24 8.54
CA VAL A 151 25.74 4.05 9.36
C VAL A 151 25.50 5.25 10.29
N SER A 152 26.54 5.77 10.95
CA SER A 152 26.42 6.92 11.87
C SER A 152 25.81 8.15 11.21
N ASN A 153 26.27 8.53 10.01
CA ASN A 153 25.74 9.66 9.24
C ASN A 153 24.26 9.43 8.87
N ILE A 154 23.91 8.23 8.43
CA ILE A 154 22.51 7.89 8.13
C ILE A 154 21.64 7.96 9.39
N MET A 155 22.12 7.46 10.53
CA MET A 155 21.41 7.53 11.79
C MET A 155 21.20 8.97 12.28
N ASP A 156 22.19 9.84 12.12
CA ASP A 156 22.06 11.26 12.45
C ASP A 156 21.00 11.94 11.58
N LYS A 157 20.93 11.59 10.29
CA LYS A 157 19.90 12.09 9.38
C LYS A 157 18.51 11.59 9.79
N ILE A 158 18.37 10.29 10.05
CA ILE A 158 17.11 9.69 10.49
C ILE A 158 16.67 10.28 11.83
N ASP A 159 17.60 10.55 12.76
CA ASP A 159 17.29 11.20 14.04
C ASP A 159 16.73 12.62 13.84
N LYS A 160 17.36 13.42 12.97
CA LYS A 160 16.87 14.76 12.64
C LYS A 160 15.49 14.73 11.98
N ILE A 161 15.26 13.79 11.07
CA ILE A 161 13.94 13.55 10.48
C ILE A 161 12.94 13.16 11.57
N HIS A 162 13.26 12.16 12.40
CA HIS A 162 12.36 11.61 13.43
C HIS A 162 11.91 12.66 14.45
N LYS A 163 12.79 13.62 14.80
CA LYS A 163 12.47 14.76 15.68
C LYS A 163 11.39 15.69 15.11
N ARG A 164 11.18 15.68 13.79
CA ARG A 164 10.16 16.50 13.10
C ARG A 164 8.98 15.68 12.61
N VAL A 165 9.25 14.48 12.12
CA VAL A 165 8.32 13.58 11.45
C VAL A 165 8.50 12.19 12.05
N PRO A 166 7.56 11.71 12.89
CA PRO A 166 7.71 10.43 13.57
C PRO A 166 7.91 9.27 12.58
N VAL A 167 8.97 8.49 12.79
CA VAL A 167 9.27 7.26 12.04
C VAL A 167 8.72 6.08 12.82
N ARG A 168 7.86 5.26 12.20
CA ARG A 168 7.23 4.11 12.89
C ARG A 168 8.07 2.83 12.84
N LYS A 169 8.76 2.59 11.73
CA LYS A 169 9.50 1.35 11.49
C LYS A 169 10.81 1.58 10.72
N ILE A 170 11.84 0.82 11.07
CA ILE A 170 13.04 0.61 10.25
C ILE A 170 13.07 -0.84 9.80
N VAL A 171 13.23 -1.06 8.49
CA VAL A 171 13.46 -2.38 7.89
C VAL A 171 14.90 -2.43 7.40
N PHE A 172 15.68 -3.37 7.90
CA PHE A 172 17.08 -3.57 7.53
C PHE A 172 17.23 -4.81 6.65
N TYR A 173 17.71 -4.62 5.43
CA TYR A 173 18.05 -5.71 4.52
C TYR A 173 19.51 -6.08 4.72
N ARG A 174 19.71 -7.18 5.45
CA ARG A 174 21.02 -7.71 5.78
C ARG A 174 21.63 -8.38 4.54
N HIS A 175 22.92 -8.17 4.31
CA HIS A 175 23.72 -8.98 3.40
C HIS A 175 24.65 -9.90 4.23
N LEU A 176 25.42 -10.77 3.58
CA LEU A 176 26.27 -11.78 4.25
C LEU A 176 27.47 -11.19 5.03
N SER A 177 27.37 -9.95 5.53
CA SER A 177 28.38 -9.34 6.39
C SER A 177 28.45 -10.07 7.73
N PRO A 178 29.61 -10.62 8.11
CA PRO A 178 29.74 -11.47 9.29
C PRO A 178 29.64 -10.73 10.62
N ASN A 179 29.78 -9.39 10.65
CA ASN A 179 29.98 -8.65 11.89
C ASN A 179 28.67 -8.07 12.49
N GLY A 180 27.61 -7.90 11.68
CA GLY A 180 26.30 -7.41 12.14
C GLY A 180 26.31 -6.03 12.83
N GLU A 181 27.38 -5.25 12.68
CA GLU A 181 27.59 -4.02 13.46
C GLU A 181 26.57 -2.93 13.11
N ASN A 182 26.29 -2.75 11.80
CA ASN A 182 25.28 -1.78 11.33
C ASN A 182 23.89 -2.10 11.90
N GLU A 183 23.54 -3.39 11.96
CA GLU A 183 22.27 -3.82 12.51
C GLU A 183 22.16 -3.54 14.01
N LYS A 184 23.21 -3.82 14.79
CA LYS A 184 23.23 -3.52 16.23
C LYS A 184 23.03 -2.03 16.48
N GLN A 185 23.66 -1.17 15.69
CA GLN A 185 23.49 0.28 15.79
C GLN A 185 22.06 0.73 15.46
N LEU A 186 21.47 0.20 14.38
CA LEU A 186 20.08 0.45 14.02
C LEU A 186 19.10 -0.01 15.11
N HIS A 187 19.26 -1.25 15.58
CA HIS A 187 18.41 -1.83 16.62
C HIS A 187 18.48 -1.03 17.92
N SER A 188 19.69 -0.62 18.33
CA SER A 188 19.90 0.23 19.50
C SER A 188 19.17 1.56 19.37
N TRP A 189 19.32 2.25 18.23
CA TRP A 189 18.63 3.51 17.98
C TRP A 189 17.11 3.35 17.97
N CYS A 190 16.61 2.28 17.36
CA CYS A 190 15.18 1.96 17.30
C CYS A 190 14.60 1.71 18.69
N SER A 191 15.31 0.94 19.52
CA SER A 191 14.91 0.62 20.89
C SER A 191 14.78 1.88 21.75
N VAL A 192 15.74 2.80 21.66
CA VAL A 192 15.72 4.06 22.41
C VAL A 192 14.54 4.96 22.02
N ARG A 193 14.10 4.91 20.76
CA ARG A 193 13.03 5.77 20.22
C ARG A 193 11.68 5.06 20.07
N GLN A 194 11.56 3.83 20.54
CA GLN A 194 10.36 3.00 20.39
C GLN A 194 9.92 2.84 18.92
N VAL A 195 10.89 2.78 18.01
CA VAL A 195 10.66 2.51 16.59
C VAL A 195 10.73 1.01 16.36
N SER A 196 9.80 0.46 15.58
CA SER A 196 9.80 -0.97 15.25
C SER A 196 11.02 -1.31 14.38
N PHE A 197 11.73 -2.40 14.69
CA PHE A 197 12.88 -2.85 13.92
C PHE A 197 12.63 -4.23 13.33
N GLU A 198 12.86 -4.40 12.03
CA GLU A 198 12.73 -5.67 11.32
C GLU A 198 14.00 -5.92 10.50
N VAL A 199 14.48 -7.17 10.51
CA VAL A 199 15.64 -7.61 9.74
C VAL A 199 15.18 -8.63 8.70
N ASN A 200 15.62 -8.43 7.45
CA ASN A 200 15.35 -9.32 6.33
C ASN A 200 16.69 -9.83 5.75
N ASP A 201 16.90 -11.15 5.82
CA ASP A 201 18.19 -11.80 5.51
C ASP A 201 18.49 -12.01 4.02
N SER A 202 17.56 -11.70 3.12
CA SER A 202 17.79 -11.85 1.69
C SER A 202 17.19 -10.70 0.91
N VAL A 203 18.02 -9.92 0.22
CA VAL A 203 17.51 -8.91 -0.71
C VAL A 203 16.69 -9.59 -1.82
N LEU A 204 17.11 -10.74 -2.37
CA LEU A 204 16.41 -11.36 -3.51
C LEU A 204 15.09 -12.10 -3.14
N GLU A 205 15.08 -12.91 -2.07
CA GLU A 205 13.85 -13.61 -1.66
C GLU A 205 12.92 -12.71 -0.84
N SER A 206 13.43 -11.79 -0.01
CA SER A 206 12.56 -10.83 0.70
C SER A 206 12.07 -9.69 -0.19
N LEU A 207 12.77 -9.32 -1.26
CA LEU A 207 12.17 -8.46 -2.27
C LEU A 207 11.01 -9.20 -2.90
N SER A 208 11.20 -10.38 -3.49
CA SER A 208 10.06 -11.14 -4.07
C SER A 208 8.93 -11.48 -3.08
N GLN A 209 9.21 -11.76 -1.80
CA GLN A 209 8.18 -12.05 -0.77
C GLN A 209 7.56 -10.80 -0.13
N SER A 210 8.34 -9.77 0.25
CA SER A 210 7.79 -8.48 0.69
C SER A 210 7.08 -7.76 -0.46
N PHE A 211 7.46 -8.04 -1.71
CA PHE A 211 6.72 -7.65 -2.91
C PHE A 211 5.50 -8.51 -3.11
N ALA A 212 5.46 -9.80 -2.79
CA ALA A 212 4.20 -10.52 -2.74
C ALA A 212 3.23 -9.90 -1.71
N SER A 213 3.72 -9.34 -0.59
CA SER A 213 2.89 -8.62 0.38
C SER A 213 2.62 -7.14 0.05
N ARG A 214 3.47 -6.45 -0.74
CA ARG A 214 3.30 -5.04 -1.17
C ARG A 214 2.73 -4.88 -2.58
N SER A 215 2.78 -5.92 -3.41
CA SER A 215 2.02 -6.04 -4.68
C SER A 215 0.50 -6.15 -4.46
N GLN A 216 0.09 -5.97 -3.21
CA GLN A 216 -1.23 -6.14 -2.67
C GLN A 216 -1.77 -4.84 -2.04
N SER A 217 -1.02 -3.74 -2.16
CA SER A 217 -1.44 -2.40 -1.75
C SER A 217 -2.42 -1.80 -2.76
N LEU A 218 -3.30 -0.93 -2.27
CA LEU A 218 -4.18 -0.13 -3.12
C LEU A 218 -3.51 1.20 -3.45
N PHE A 219 -3.57 1.59 -4.72
CA PHE A 219 -3.01 2.84 -5.20
C PHE A 219 -4.09 3.72 -5.82
N LEU A 220 -4.14 4.99 -5.42
CA LEU A 220 -4.92 6.04 -6.09
C LEU A 220 -3.94 7.03 -6.73
N MET A 221 -3.84 6.97 -8.06
CA MET A 221 -2.98 7.82 -8.88
C MET A 221 -3.85 8.90 -9.52
N TYR A 222 -3.87 10.09 -8.91
CA TYR A 222 -4.78 11.18 -9.23
C TYR A 222 -6.25 10.73 -9.22
N ASP A 223 -6.82 10.27 -10.33
CA ASP A 223 -8.21 9.80 -10.42
C ASP A 223 -8.35 8.30 -10.74
N LEU A 224 -7.25 7.54 -10.69
CA LEU A 224 -7.18 6.16 -11.16
C LEU A 224 -6.80 5.18 -10.04
N PHE A 225 -7.60 4.13 -9.83
CA PHE A 225 -7.30 3.07 -8.87
C PHE A 225 -6.53 1.90 -9.50
N TYR A 226 -5.45 1.47 -8.83
CA TYR A 226 -4.64 0.31 -9.22
C TYR A 226 -4.44 -0.63 -8.03
N ILE A 227 -4.37 -1.94 -8.30
CA ILE A 227 -4.06 -2.95 -7.27
C ILE A 227 -2.57 -3.33 -7.23
N ALA A 228 -1.78 -2.80 -8.18
CA ALA A 228 -0.37 -3.09 -8.30
C ALA A 228 0.40 -1.89 -8.84
N LEU A 229 1.51 -1.55 -8.18
CA LEU A 229 2.36 -0.42 -8.57
C LEU A 229 2.84 -0.52 -10.02
N LYS A 230 3.16 -1.74 -10.50
CA LYS A 230 3.60 -1.97 -11.89
C LYS A 230 2.59 -1.48 -12.93
N ALA A 231 1.28 -1.63 -12.67
CA ALA A 231 0.23 -1.13 -13.56
C ALA A 231 0.17 0.41 -13.55
N ALA A 232 0.57 1.04 -12.45
CA ALA A 232 0.64 2.49 -12.36
C ALA A 232 1.94 3.09 -12.91
N THR A 233 2.98 2.29 -13.17
CA THR A 233 4.28 2.80 -13.67
C THR A 233 4.37 2.81 -15.20
N THR A 234 3.54 2.04 -15.89
CA THR A 234 3.55 1.88 -17.35
C THR A 234 2.46 2.71 -18.03
N GLU A 235 2.71 3.12 -19.27
CA GLU A 235 1.72 3.81 -20.09
C GLU A 235 0.51 2.92 -20.40
N ALA A 236 0.75 1.66 -20.75
CA ALA A 236 -0.30 0.68 -21.06
C ALA A 236 -1.04 0.11 -19.83
N GLY A 237 -0.60 0.43 -18.62
CA GLY A 237 -1.21 -0.12 -17.41
C GLY A 237 -2.61 0.45 -17.17
N THR A 238 -3.58 -0.44 -16.99
CA THR A 238 -5.00 -0.11 -16.85
C THR A 238 -5.39 0.01 -15.38
N SER A 239 -6.18 1.03 -15.06
CA SER A 239 -6.86 1.12 -13.77
C SER A 239 -8.08 0.20 -13.77
N TYR A 240 -8.48 -0.27 -12.59
CA TYR A 240 -9.68 -1.10 -12.45
C TYR A 240 -10.91 -0.30 -12.02
N SER A 241 -10.71 0.91 -11.51
CA SER A 241 -11.75 1.84 -11.09
C SER A 241 -11.24 3.29 -11.20
N ARG A 242 -12.14 4.26 -11.06
CA ARG A 242 -11.85 5.70 -11.06
C ARG A 242 -12.39 6.36 -9.81
N LEU A 243 -11.80 7.49 -9.43
CA LEU A 243 -12.21 8.29 -8.28
C LEU A 243 -13.70 8.67 -8.33
N TYR A 244 -14.16 9.13 -9.50
CA TYR A 244 -15.54 9.61 -9.67
C TYR A 244 -16.57 8.48 -9.74
N ASP A 245 -16.11 7.24 -9.93
CA ASP A 245 -16.96 6.04 -9.93
C ASP A 245 -16.90 5.33 -8.56
N PHE A 246 -16.26 5.94 -7.56
CA PHE A 246 -16.10 5.35 -6.24
C PHE A 246 -17.45 5.26 -5.53
N GLU A 247 -17.98 4.04 -5.46
CA GLU A 247 -19.08 3.69 -4.58
C GLU A 247 -18.56 2.67 -3.54
N PRO A 248 -18.61 2.97 -2.24
CA PRO A 248 -17.90 2.20 -1.21
C PRO A 248 -18.23 0.70 -1.19
N ARG A 249 -19.45 0.31 -1.58
CA ARG A 249 -19.89 -1.08 -1.54
C ARG A 249 -19.39 -1.80 -2.79
N THR A 250 -19.61 -1.27 -3.98
CA THR A 250 -19.14 -1.90 -5.21
C THR A 250 -17.61 -1.94 -5.26
N PHE A 251 -16.95 -0.92 -4.70
CA PHE A 251 -15.50 -0.83 -4.63
C PHE A 251 -14.84 -2.03 -3.95
N LEU A 252 -15.45 -2.57 -2.88
CA LEU A 252 -14.94 -3.77 -2.19
C LEU A 252 -14.91 -5.00 -3.11
N ALA A 253 -16.01 -5.24 -3.82
CA ALA A 253 -16.14 -6.38 -4.73
C ALA A 253 -15.23 -6.23 -5.96
N ASP A 254 -15.11 -5.02 -6.51
CA ASP A 254 -14.24 -4.74 -7.65
C ASP A 254 -12.76 -4.89 -7.28
N THR A 255 -12.38 -4.42 -6.08
CA THR A 255 -11.02 -4.58 -5.54
C THR A 255 -10.66 -6.06 -5.36
N LEU A 256 -11.52 -6.85 -4.73
CA LEU A 256 -11.31 -8.30 -4.53
C LEU A 256 -11.28 -9.07 -5.85
N SER A 257 -12.19 -8.76 -6.78
CA SER A 257 -12.24 -9.39 -8.10
C SER A 257 -10.97 -9.10 -8.89
N THR A 258 -10.55 -7.84 -8.91
CA THR A 258 -9.34 -7.40 -9.60
C THR A 258 -8.11 -8.07 -9.02
N ARG A 259 -8.03 -8.15 -7.68
CA ARG A 259 -6.94 -8.86 -7.00
C ARG A 259 -6.91 -10.34 -7.38
N LYS A 260 -8.05 -11.03 -7.31
CA LYS A 260 -8.18 -12.45 -7.71
C LYS A 260 -7.69 -12.66 -9.15
N ASN A 261 -8.07 -11.79 -10.07
CA ASN A 261 -7.72 -11.89 -11.48
C ASN A 261 -6.25 -11.57 -11.78
N ASN A 262 -5.58 -10.81 -10.90
CA ASN A 262 -4.15 -10.49 -11.00
C ASN A 262 -3.27 -11.47 -10.21
N LEU A 263 -3.84 -12.48 -9.55
CA LEU A 263 -3.04 -13.57 -8.99
C LEU A 263 -2.26 -14.25 -10.13
N PRO A 264 -1.01 -14.68 -9.90
CA PRO A 264 -0.24 -15.42 -10.91
C PRO A 264 -1.09 -16.58 -11.44
N SER A 265 -1.54 -16.48 -12.70
CA SER A 265 -2.41 -17.46 -13.32
C SER A 265 -1.61 -18.71 -13.70
N ALA A 266 -2.28 -19.86 -13.73
CA ALA A 266 -1.74 -21.22 -13.91
C ALA A 266 -0.88 -21.48 -15.18
N GLY A 267 -0.59 -20.46 -16.00
CA GLY A 267 0.07 -20.59 -17.30
C GLY A 267 1.59 -20.32 -17.34
N GLY A 268 2.23 -19.99 -16.22
CA GLY A 268 3.68 -19.80 -16.10
C GLY A 268 4.33 -20.76 -15.08
N GLU A 269 5.65 -20.91 -15.13
CA GLU A 269 6.44 -21.83 -14.29
C GLU A 269 5.99 -21.86 -12.81
N LYS A 270 5.78 -23.08 -12.28
CA LYS A 270 5.43 -23.42 -10.89
C LYS A 270 4.53 -22.39 -10.18
N VAL A 271 3.27 -22.30 -10.61
CA VAL A 271 2.26 -21.54 -9.89
C VAL A 271 2.14 -22.04 -8.45
N ASN A 272 2.29 -21.12 -7.49
CA ASN A 272 2.15 -21.42 -6.08
C ASN A 272 0.77 -22.07 -5.84
N PRO A 273 0.70 -23.30 -5.28
CA PRO A 273 -0.54 -24.03 -5.04
C PRO A 273 -1.60 -23.21 -4.28
N TYR A 274 -1.17 -22.30 -3.39
CA TYR A 274 -2.04 -21.38 -2.69
C TYR A 274 -2.81 -20.45 -3.64
N TYR A 275 -2.13 -19.82 -4.62
CA TYR A 275 -2.78 -18.92 -5.57
C TYR A 275 -3.68 -19.67 -6.55
N ALA A 276 -3.27 -20.87 -6.97
CA ALA A 276 -4.12 -21.75 -7.76
C ALA A 276 -5.43 -22.09 -7.02
N TYR A 277 -5.33 -22.40 -5.72
CA TYR A 277 -6.50 -22.63 -4.88
C TYR A 277 -7.43 -21.40 -4.83
N LEU A 278 -6.90 -20.21 -4.57
CA LEU A 278 -7.73 -18.99 -4.54
C LEU A 278 -8.43 -18.75 -5.87
N TYR A 279 -7.71 -18.90 -6.99
CA TYR A 279 -8.28 -18.68 -8.32
C TYR A 279 -9.48 -19.60 -8.58
N GLN A 280 -9.37 -20.88 -8.18
CA GLN A 280 -10.40 -21.90 -8.39
C GLN A 280 -11.57 -21.81 -7.40
N HIS A 281 -11.28 -21.55 -6.12
CA HIS A 281 -12.24 -21.72 -5.03
C HIS A 281 -12.84 -20.42 -4.50
N LEU A 282 -12.14 -19.28 -4.59
CA LEU A 282 -12.67 -17.99 -4.13
C LEU A 282 -13.66 -17.43 -5.15
N LYS A 283 -14.91 -17.24 -4.77
CA LYS A 283 -15.91 -16.50 -5.54
C LYS A 283 -16.15 -15.13 -4.88
N VAL A 284 -16.15 -14.08 -5.68
CA VAL A 284 -16.49 -12.72 -5.26
C VAL A 284 -17.84 -12.38 -5.86
N HIS A 285 -18.82 -12.04 -5.04
CA HIS A 285 -20.17 -11.69 -5.48
C HIS A 285 -20.26 -10.17 -5.64
N LYS A 286 -20.63 -9.69 -6.84
CA LYS A 286 -20.80 -8.25 -7.09
C LYS A 286 -22.14 -7.72 -6.58
N ASP A 287 -23.15 -8.58 -6.50
CA ASP A 287 -24.50 -8.30 -6.03
C ASP A 287 -24.70 -8.69 -4.55
N TYR A 288 -23.62 -8.75 -3.78
CA TYR A 288 -23.64 -9.13 -2.38
C TYR A 288 -24.51 -8.19 -1.53
N ASN A 289 -25.12 -8.74 -0.48
CA ASN A 289 -25.89 -7.99 0.52
C ASN A 289 -25.37 -8.21 1.94
N PHE A 290 -24.27 -8.97 2.11
CA PHE A 290 -23.66 -9.25 3.40
C PHE A 290 -22.12 -9.24 3.34
N ILE A 291 -21.47 -8.58 4.31
CA ILE A 291 -20.01 -8.60 4.48
C ILE A 291 -19.68 -9.31 5.81
N PRO A 292 -19.13 -10.52 5.79
CA PRO A 292 -18.78 -11.24 7.02
C PRO A 292 -17.71 -10.52 7.85
N VAL A 293 -17.78 -10.61 9.19
CA VAL A 293 -16.76 -10.03 10.12
C VAL A 293 -15.32 -10.43 9.75
N PRO A 294 -15.00 -11.71 9.42
CA PRO A 294 -13.64 -12.07 9.06
C PRO A 294 -13.12 -11.43 7.75
N VAL A 295 -14.03 -10.90 6.93
CA VAL A 295 -13.71 -10.26 5.64
C VAL A 295 -13.43 -8.77 5.84
N LEU A 296 -14.26 -8.11 6.66
CA LEU A 296 -14.11 -6.70 7.01
C LEU A 296 -14.33 -6.54 8.53
N PRO A 297 -13.25 -6.56 9.34
CA PRO A 297 -13.39 -6.52 10.79
C PRO A 297 -13.96 -5.18 11.31
N PRO A 298 -14.75 -5.20 12.41
CA PRO A 298 -15.37 -3.99 12.98
C PRO A 298 -14.41 -2.88 13.42
N PHE A 299 -13.16 -3.23 13.73
CA PHE A 299 -12.16 -2.23 14.16
C PHE A 299 -11.66 -1.35 13.01
N THR A 300 -11.81 -1.79 11.76
CA THR A 300 -11.29 -1.07 10.58
C THR A 300 -12.06 0.23 10.33
N LYS A 301 -11.36 1.27 9.82
CA LYS A 301 -12.01 2.54 9.47
C LYS A 301 -13.05 2.38 8.37
N TYR A 302 -12.80 1.51 7.38
CA TYR A 302 -13.73 1.26 6.28
C TYR A 302 -15.07 0.70 6.80
N TYR A 303 -15.01 -0.28 7.73
CA TYR A 303 -16.21 -0.81 8.39
C TYR A 303 -17.00 0.31 9.08
N LYS A 304 -16.33 1.09 9.92
CA LYS A 304 -16.94 2.18 10.68
C LYS A 304 -17.55 3.23 9.76
N ALA A 305 -16.88 3.56 8.64
CA ALA A 305 -17.35 4.51 7.65
C ALA A 305 -18.63 4.04 6.95
N LEU A 306 -18.73 2.75 6.59
CA LEU A 306 -19.96 2.17 6.01
C LEU A 306 -21.14 2.31 6.98
N VAL A 307 -20.94 1.98 8.26
CA VAL A 307 -21.99 2.08 9.29
C VAL A 307 -22.38 3.53 9.56
N SER A 308 -21.40 4.41 9.81
CA SER A 308 -21.67 5.81 10.18
C SER A 308 -22.35 6.61 9.07
N LYS A 309 -22.16 6.21 7.80
CA LYS A 309 -22.80 6.83 6.63
C LYS A 309 -24.14 6.18 6.27
N GLY A 310 -24.62 5.21 7.05
CA GLY A 310 -25.88 4.50 6.78
C GLY A 310 -25.83 3.61 5.53
N LEU A 311 -24.63 3.24 5.05
CA LEU A 311 -24.46 2.37 3.89
C LEU A 311 -24.58 0.89 4.25
N ALA A 312 -24.44 0.56 5.54
CA ALA A 312 -24.63 -0.78 6.05
C ALA A 312 -25.13 -0.79 7.50
N VAL A 313 -25.78 -1.88 7.90
CA VAL A 313 -26.26 -2.13 9.25
C VAL A 313 -25.42 -3.23 9.89
N GLU A 314 -24.94 -2.98 11.10
CA GLU A 314 -24.16 -3.95 11.88
C GLU A 314 -25.02 -5.10 12.40
N THR A 315 -24.46 -6.30 12.36
CA THR A 315 -25.04 -7.53 12.93
C THR A 315 -23.94 -8.28 13.68
N LYS A 316 -24.34 -9.28 14.49
CA LYS A 316 -23.38 -10.15 15.20
C LYS A 316 -22.44 -10.97 14.29
N TYR A 317 -22.73 -11.06 12.99
CA TYR A 317 -21.97 -11.85 12.03
C TYR A 317 -21.23 -11.01 10.97
N GLY A 318 -21.55 -9.73 10.83
CA GLY A 318 -21.07 -8.90 9.73
C GLY A 318 -21.93 -7.66 9.47
N LEU A 319 -21.77 -7.08 8.29
CA LEU A 319 -22.55 -5.93 7.81
C LEU A 319 -23.61 -6.37 6.79
N LEU A 320 -24.85 -5.88 6.95
CA LEU A 320 -25.89 -5.96 5.94
C LEU A 320 -25.93 -4.66 5.12
N VAL A 321 -25.79 -4.76 3.81
CA VAL A 321 -25.50 -3.59 2.93
C VAL A 321 -26.73 -3.05 2.19
N LYS A 322 -27.88 -3.72 2.36
CA LYS A 322 -29.20 -3.23 1.94
C LYS A 322 -30.07 -3.07 3.19
N ALA A 323 -30.48 -1.84 3.49
CA ALA A 323 -31.25 -1.52 4.69
C ALA A 323 -32.77 -1.74 4.54
N ASN A 324 -33.28 -2.03 3.34
CA ASN A 324 -34.73 -2.07 3.09
C ASN A 324 -35.27 -3.50 2.92
N GLU A 325 -35.99 -3.93 3.97
CA GLU A 325 -37.13 -4.86 4.14
C GLU A 325 -37.27 -6.18 3.35
N ASP A 326 -36.57 -6.38 2.24
CA ASP A 326 -36.59 -7.66 1.52
C ASP A 326 -35.18 -8.04 1.05
N LEU A 327 -34.40 -8.57 2.00
CA LEU A 327 -33.02 -8.98 1.75
C LEU A 327 -32.94 -10.19 0.81
N GLY A 328 -34.04 -10.93 0.63
CA GLY A 328 -34.06 -12.20 -0.06
C GLY A 328 -33.03 -13.16 0.53
N GLU A 329 -32.37 -13.92 -0.34
CA GLU A 329 -31.25 -14.78 0.05
C GLU A 329 -30.02 -13.94 0.45
N ILE A 330 -29.38 -14.31 1.56
CA ILE A 330 -28.13 -13.68 2.00
C ILE A 330 -27.00 -14.10 1.06
N LYS A 331 -26.43 -13.12 0.36
CA LYS A 331 -25.30 -13.28 -0.55
C LYS A 331 -24.05 -12.62 0.08
N PRO A 332 -23.08 -13.42 0.55
CA PRO A 332 -21.86 -12.86 1.13
C PRO A 332 -20.96 -12.24 0.06
N LEU A 333 -20.18 -11.22 0.41
CA LEU A 333 -19.20 -10.57 -0.48
C LEU A 333 -18.23 -11.58 -1.09
N ILE A 334 -17.78 -12.55 -0.29
CA ILE A 334 -16.96 -13.67 -0.75
C ILE A 334 -17.51 -15.00 -0.28
N GLU A 335 -17.29 -16.02 -1.10
CA GLU A 335 -17.64 -17.41 -0.85
C GLU A 335 -16.46 -18.29 -1.25
N PHE A 336 -16.20 -19.34 -0.48
CA PHE A 336 -15.23 -20.38 -0.87
C PHE A 336 -16.02 -21.63 -1.24
N LYS A 337 -15.86 -22.10 -2.47
CA LYS A 337 -16.45 -23.38 -2.89
C LYS A 337 -15.72 -24.51 -2.19
N ASP A 338 -16.42 -25.23 -1.31
CA ASP A 338 -15.92 -26.47 -0.75
C ASP A 338 -15.75 -27.49 -1.89
N LYS A 339 -14.76 -28.38 -1.77
CA LYS A 339 -14.63 -29.50 -2.70
C LYS A 339 -15.80 -30.44 -2.42
N GLU A 340 -16.70 -30.57 -3.41
CA GLU A 340 -17.60 -31.74 -3.48
C GLU A 340 -16.79 -33.03 -3.64
#